data_AF-A0A9D2P1P4-F1
#
_entry.id   AF-A0A9D2P1P4-F1
#
_cell.length_a   1.000
_cell.length_b   1.000
_cell.length_c   1.000
_cell.angle_alpha   90.00
_cell.angle_beta   90.00
_cell.angle_gamma   90.00
#
_symmetry.space_group_name_H-M   'P 1'
#
loop_
_entity.id
_entity.type
_entity.pdbx_description
1 polymer ?
#
loop_
_entity_poly.entity_id
_entity_poly.type
_entity_poly.pdbx_seq_one_letter_code
_entity_poly.pdbx_strand_id
1 'polypeptide(L)'
;MLVFLASCGLLPAGSSSPLPEESCASAGQIMEGVDVPEAVLEAAMAHAESVRASWDDPGSSYAGMAGGAGFDDWRIEGLELVDRYDALEGRVVDVYRLDYRIHTPNPNAVMLAGGMELDQEGWLLPTSPGATYLVFAVEGEAPVFLCSVLIRDCAPGSEAFLGHLRGALS
;
A
#
# COMPACT_ATOMS: atom_id res chain seq x y z
N MET A 1 43.80 -64.26 -17.67
CA MET A 1 44.45 -63.93 -18.95
C MET A 1 43.36 -63.92 -20.03
N LEU A 2 43.28 -62.84 -20.84
CA LEU A 2 42.27 -62.49 -21.87
C LEU A 2 40.84 -62.20 -21.33
N VAL A 3 40.29 -60.98 -21.29
CA VAL A 3 39.95 -59.90 -22.28
C VAL A 3 38.80 -60.27 -23.23
N PHE A 4 37.61 -59.64 -23.08
CA PHE A 4 37.00 -58.68 -24.04
C PHE A 4 35.53 -58.28 -23.72
N LEU A 5 35.33 -56.94 -23.66
CA LEU A 5 34.17 -56.07 -23.97
C LEU A 5 32.72 -56.44 -23.61
N ALA A 6 32.10 -55.58 -22.79
CA ALA A 6 30.72 -55.13 -23.00
C ALA A 6 30.70 -53.59 -22.94
N SER A 7 30.19 -52.98 -24.01
CA SER A 7 30.13 -51.53 -24.22
C SER A 7 28.74 -50.99 -23.90
N CYS A 8 28.72 -49.72 -23.51
CA CYS A 8 27.65 -48.73 -23.64
C CYS A 8 26.38 -48.85 -22.78
N GLY A 9 26.28 -47.91 -21.85
CA GLY A 9 25.04 -47.35 -21.31
C GLY A 9 25.37 -46.14 -20.42
N LEU A 10 25.15 -44.93 -20.93
CA LEU A 10 25.54 -43.63 -20.36
C LEU A 10 24.41 -43.04 -19.47
N LEU A 11 24.80 -42.52 -18.28
CA LEU A 11 24.31 -41.32 -17.55
C LEU A 11 22.88 -41.31 -16.91
N PRO A 12 22.57 -40.37 -15.97
CA PRO A 12 23.08 -40.33 -14.59
C PRO A 12 21.94 -40.06 -13.56
N ALA A 13 22.34 -39.89 -12.30
CA ALA A 13 21.56 -39.64 -11.09
C ALA A 13 20.35 -38.67 -11.23
N GLY A 14 19.17 -39.10 -10.77
CA GLY A 14 18.12 -38.20 -10.29
C GLY A 14 18.50 -37.70 -8.89
N SER A 15 18.85 -36.43 -8.73
CA SER A 15 17.95 -35.29 -8.54
C SER A 15 17.21 -35.36 -7.20
N SER A 16 17.80 -34.74 -6.19
CA SER A 16 17.11 -34.26 -5.00
C SER A 16 17.53 -32.80 -4.84
N SER A 17 16.67 -31.91 -5.35
CA SER A 17 16.62 -30.53 -4.92
C SER A 17 15.14 -30.21 -4.66
N PRO A 18 14.76 -29.78 -3.45
CA PRO A 18 13.45 -29.18 -3.27
C PRO A 18 13.39 -27.88 -4.08
N LEU A 19 12.31 -27.72 -4.84
CA LEU A 19 11.97 -26.48 -5.54
C LEU A 19 11.84 -25.35 -4.51
N PRO A 20 12.21 -24.11 -4.86
CA PRO A 20 11.91 -22.98 -3.99
C PRO A 20 10.39 -22.89 -3.83
N GLU A 21 9.94 -22.72 -2.60
CA GLU A 21 8.56 -22.37 -2.32
C GLU A 21 8.30 -21.04 -3.02
N GLU A 22 7.62 -21.09 -4.17
CA GLU A 22 6.92 -19.95 -4.72
C GLU A 22 5.80 -19.65 -3.72
N SER A 23 6.16 -18.95 -2.65
CA SER A 23 5.21 -18.16 -1.89
C SER A 23 4.60 -17.22 -2.92
N CYS A 24 3.33 -17.45 -3.26
CA CYS A 24 2.48 -16.41 -3.79
C CYS A 24 2.62 -15.25 -2.81
N ALA A 25 3.48 -14.27 -3.12
CA ALA A 25 3.81 -13.20 -2.20
C ALA A 25 2.48 -12.58 -1.79
N SER A 26 2.20 -12.58 -0.49
CA SER A 26 1.00 -11.98 0.03
C SER A 26 0.99 -10.53 -0.43
N ALA A 27 -0.06 -10.11 -1.12
CA ALA A 27 -0.30 -8.68 -1.35
C ALA A 27 -0.43 -8.02 0.02
N GLY A 28 0.47 -7.09 0.33
CA GLY A 28 0.43 -6.28 1.53
C GLY A 28 1.49 -6.57 2.57
N GLN A 29 2.17 -5.51 3.01
CA GLN A 29 3.14 -5.51 4.11
C GLN A 29 2.78 -4.43 5.13
N ILE A 30 2.93 -4.74 6.43
CA ILE A 30 2.76 -3.77 7.51
C ILE A 30 4.10 -3.62 8.21
N MET A 31 4.66 -2.41 8.22
CA MET A 31 5.93 -2.15 8.90
C MET A 31 5.77 -2.19 10.42
N GLU A 32 6.87 -2.51 11.12
CA GLU A 32 6.91 -2.53 12.58
C GLU A 32 6.51 -1.18 13.17
N GLY A 33 5.83 -1.19 14.32
CA GLY A 33 5.45 0.02 15.06
C GLY A 33 4.03 0.54 14.77
N VAL A 34 3.28 -0.08 13.86
CA VAL A 34 1.85 0.20 13.68
C VAL A 34 1.04 -0.46 14.79
N ASP A 35 0.52 0.35 15.72
CA ASP A 35 -0.35 -0.06 16.83
C ASP A 35 -1.60 0.83 16.86
N VAL A 36 -2.66 0.38 16.17
CA VAL A 36 -3.93 1.11 16.02
C VAL A 36 -5.10 0.13 16.14
N PRO A 37 -6.35 0.61 16.35
CA PRO A 37 -7.51 -0.26 16.34
C PRO A 37 -7.62 -1.07 15.05
N GLU A 38 -8.09 -2.31 15.14
CA GLU A 38 -8.19 -3.24 14.00
C GLU A 38 -8.94 -2.64 12.80
N ALA A 39 -10.09 -1.98 13.04
CA ALA A 39 -10.87 -1.32 12.00
C ALA A 39 -10.09 -0.20 11.26
N VAL A 40 -9.14 0.45 11.94
CA VAL A 40 -8.29 1.48 11.32
C VAL A 40 -7.25 0.84 10.42
N LEU A 41 -6.62 -0.25 10.89
CA LEU A 41 -5.68 -1.02 10.08
C LEU A 41 -6.36 -1.63 8.85
N GLU A 42 -7.54 -2.22 9.00
CA GLU A 42 -8.31 -2.77 7.88
C GLU A 42 -8.61 -1.72 6.81
N ALA A 43 -9.05 -0.53 7.21
CA ALA A 43 -9.30 0.56 6.28
C ALA A 43 -8.01 1.05 5.59
N ALA A 44 -6.88 1.07 6.30
CA ALA A 44 -5.58 1.41 5.71
C ALA A 44 -5.13 0.39 4.67
N MET A 45 -5.25 -0.90 4.95
CA MET A 45 -4.93 -1.97 4.01
C MET A 45 -5.84 -1.90 2.77
N ALA A 46 -7.15 -1.71 2.99
CA ALA A 46 -8.11 -1.55 1.90
C ALA A 46 -7.82 -0.31 1.04
N HIS A 47 -7.40 0.80 1.65
CA HIS A 47 -6.99 2.00 0.91
C HIS A 47 -5.73 1.75 0.08
N ALA A 48 -4.68 1.17 0.67
CA ALA A 48 -3.42 0.88 -0.02
C ALA A 48 -3.63 -0.06 -1.21
N GLU A 49 -4.41 -1.13 -1.02
CA GLU A 49 -4.78 -2.08 -2.08
C GLU A 49 -5.63 -1.40 -3.16
N SER A 50 -6.61 -0.59 -2.79
CA SER A 50 -7.43 0.17 -3.76
C SER A 50 -6.57 1.11 -4.60
N VAL A 51 -5.58 1.76 -3.99
CA VAL A 51 -4.68 2.65 -4.73
C VAL A 51 -3.77 1.82 -5.65
N ARG A 52 -3.17 0.72 -5.16
CA ARG A 52 -2.37 -0.20 -6.00
C ARG A 52 -3.16 -0.66 -7.21
N ALA A 53 -4.37 -1.17 -7.00
CA ALA A 53 -5.25 -1.63 -8.07
C ALA A 53 -5.62 -0.51 -9.06
N SER A 54 -5.80 0.73 -8.59
CA SER A 54 -6.08 1.86 -9.47
C SER A 54 -4.93 2.19 -10.42
N TRP A 55 -3.68 1.91 -10.04
CA TRP A 55 -2.53 2.11 -10.92
C TRP A 55 -2.45 1.07 -12.05
N ASP A 56 -3.04 -0.11 -11.86
CA ASP A 56 -3.19 -1.12 -12.92
C ASP A 56 -4.47 -0.94 -13.75
N ASP A 57 -5.43 -0.15 -13.27
CA ASP A 57 -6.69 0.08 -13.98
C ASP A 57 -6.49 1.04 -15.18
N PRO A 58 -6.71 0.58 -16.43
CA PRO A 58 -6.61 1.43 -17.62
C PRO A 58 -7.65 2.56 -17.66
N GLY A 59 -8.72 2.47 -16.86
CA GLY A 59 -9.73 3.51 -16.71
C GLY A 59 -9.39 4.60 -15.69
N SER A 60 -8.33 4.42 -14.90
CA SER A 60 -7.97 5.38 -13.85
C SER A 60 -7.22 6.59 -14.39
N SER A 61 -7.16 7.65 -13.57
CA SER A 61 -6.30 8.80 -13.85
C SER A 61 -4.81 8.47 -13.84
N TYR A 62 -4.41 7.30 -13.32
CA TYR A 62 -3.02 6.89 -13.23
C TYR A 62 -2.55 6.10 -14.46
N ALA A 63 -3.45 5.61 -15.32
CA ALA A 63 -3.11 4.75 -16.46
C ALA A 63 -2.01 5.33 -17.36
N GLY A 64 -2.05 6.63 -17.64
CA GLY A 64 -1.04 7.32 -18.45
C GLY A 64 0.33 7.47 -17.75
N MET A 65 0.36 7.45 -16.42
CA MET A 65 1.57 7.54 -15.61
C MET A 65 2.16 6.18 -15.27
N ALA A 66 1.32 5.15 -15.17
CA ALA A 66 1.75 3.79 -14.88
C ALA A 66 2.67 3.23 -15.98
N GLY A 67 2.50 3.64 -17.24
CA GLY A 67 3.42 3.29 -18.33
C GLY A 67 3.57 1.78 -18.60
N GLY A 68 2.64 0.95 -18.11
CA GLY A 68 2.75 -0.50 -18.14
C GLY A 68 3.72 -1.09 -17.11
N ALA A 69 4.05 -0.35 -16.05
CA ALA A 69 4.93 -0.81 -14.98
C ALA A 69 4.38 -2.06 -14.27
N GLY A 70 3.05 -2.13 -14.09
CA GLY A 70 2.38 -3.16 -13.29
C GLY A 70 2.68 -3.00 -11.80
N PHE A 71 1.68 -3.17 -10.94
CA PHE A 71 1.84 -3.02 -9.50
C PHE A 71 1.50 -4.32 -8.77
N ASP A 72 2.47 -4.92 -8.10
CA ASP A 72 2.36 -6.28 -7.53
C ASP A 72 2.23 -6.31 -6.01
N ASP A 73 2.55 -5.22 -5.31
CA ASP A 73 2.49 -5.17 -3.84
C ASP A 73 2.12 -3.77 -3.30
N TRP A 74 1.84 -3.70 -2.00
CA TRP A 74 1.69 -2.46 -1.24
C TRP A 74 2.24 -2.63 0.18
N ARG A 75 2.62 -1.52 0.81
CA ARG A 75 3.05 -1.51 2.22
C ARG A 75 2.51 -0.31 2.97
N ILE A 76 2.17 -0.53 4.23
CA ILE A 76 1.88 0.53 5.21
C ILE A 76 3.18 0.81 5.97
N GLU A 77 3.68 2.05 5.86
CA GLU A 77 4.91 2.51 6.52
C GLU A 77 4.61 3.19 7.86
N GLY A 78 3.41 3.76 8.01
CA GLY A 78 2.99 4.44 9.23
C GLY A 78 1.49 4.67 9.27
N LEU A 79 0.93 4.60 10.48
CA LEU A 79 -0.48 4.86 10.73
C LEU A 79 -0.62 5.45 12.14
N GLU A 80 -0.97 6.73 12.21
CA GLU A 80 -0.90 7.51 13.46
C GLU A 80 -2.16 8.36 13.65
N LEU A 81 -2.74 8.35 14.85
CA LEU A 81 -3.79 9.30 15.22
C LEU A 81 -3.18 10.70 15.32
N VAL A 82 -3.57 11.60 14.41
CA VAL A 82 -3.02 12.96 14.36
C VAL A 82 -3.97 14.01 14.90
N ASP A 83 -5.27 13.71 14.96
CA ASP A 83 -6.26 14.65 15.46
C ASP A 83 -7.54 13.95 15.93
N ARG A 84 -8.29 14.61 16.80
CA ARG A 84 -9.59 14.19 17.29
C ARG A 84 -10.52 15.39 17.46
N TYR A 85 -11.73 15.26 16.92
CA TYR A 85 -12.78 16.26 17.01
C TYR A 85 -13.98 15.71 17.77
N ASP A 86 -14.34 16.33 18.90
CA ASP A 86 -15.43 15.82 19.74
C ASP A 86 -16.84 16.09 19.17
N ALA A 87 -16.97 16.99 18.18
CA ALA A 87 -18.26 17.44 17.66
C ALA A 87 -18.25 17.84 16.16
N LEU A 88 -17.41 17.19 15.34
CA LEU A 88 -17.40 17.41 13.90
C LEU A 88 -18.61 16.74 13.26
N GLU A 89 -19.44 17.52 12.54
CA GLU A 89 -20.72 17.04 11.98
C GLU A 89 -21.62 16.32 13.01
N GLY A 90 -21.59 16.81 14.26
CA GLY A 90 -22.41 16.29 15.36
C GLY A 90 -21.95 14.96 15.96
N ARG A 91 -20.74 14.49 15.62
CA ARG A 91 -20.16 13.26 16.18
C ARG A 91 -18.70 13.43 16.57
N VAL A 92 -18.19 12.45 17.31
CA VAL A 92 -16.77 12.32 17.61
C VAL A 92 -16.08 11.71 16.38
N VAL A 93 -15.00 12.35 15.92
CA VAL A 93 -14.22 11.94 14.76
C VAL A 93 -12.75 11.80 15.15
N ASP A 94 -12.15 10.65 14.83
CA ASP A 94 -10.70 10.43 14.89
C ASP A 94 -10.12 10.50 13.47
N VAL A 95 -8.97 11.15 13.33
CA VAL A 95 -8.27 11.29 12.05
C VAL A 95 -6.89 10.67 12.15
N TYR A 96 -6.65 9.66 11.32
CA TYR A 96 -5.38 8.96 11.24
C TYR A 96 -4.62 9.39 9.99
N ARG A 97 -3.34 9.74 10.12
CA ARG A 97 -2.45 9.90 8.98
C ARG A 97 -1.97 8.53 8.53
N LEU A 98 -2.06 8.26 7.24
CA LEU A 98 -1.61 7.03 6.59
C LEU A 98 -0.39 7.32 5.72
N ASP A 99 0.73 6.69 6.03
CA ASP A 99 1.90 6.62 5.18
C ASP A 99 1.98 5.22 4.56
N TYR A 100 1.98 5.16 3.22
CA TYR A 100 1.95 3.91 2.47
C TYR A 100 2.68 4.05 1.13
N ARG A 101 3.05 2.92 0.55
CA ARG A 101 3.60 2.83 -0.81
C ARG A 101 3.00 1.65 -1.56
N ILE A 102 3.07 1.73 -2.89
CA ILE A 102 2.74 0.63 -3.81
C ILE A 102 4.01 0.24 -4.57
N HIS A 103 4.19 -1.05 -4.84
CA HIS A 103 5.41 -1.56 -5.45
C HIS A 103 5.19 -1.88 -6.93
N THR A 104 6.20 -1.63 -7.74
CA THR A 104 6.28 -2.11 -9.11
C THR A 104 7.62 -2.81 -9.35
N PRO A 105 7.63 -3.97 -10.06
CA PRO A 105 8.87 -4.62 -10.48
C PRO A 105 9.53 -3.90 -11.67
N ASN A 106 8.86 -2.91 -12.28
CA ASN A 106 9.35 -2.15 -13.42
C ASN A 106 9.29 -0.63 -13.18
N PRO A 107 10.08 -0.10 -12.23
CA PRO A 107 10.05 1.31 -11.86
C PRO A 107 10.39 2.27 -13.00
N ASN A 108 11.21 1.83 -13.98
CA ASN A 108 11.62 2.65 -15.12
C ASN A 108 10.46 3.01 -16.07
N ALA A 109 9.33 2.30 -16.00
CA ALA A 109 8.15 2.60 -16.80
C ALA A 109 7.26 3.69 -16.19
N VAL A 110 7.41 3.97 -14.88
CA VAL A 110 6.56 4.93 -14.18
C VAL A 110 6.97 6.36 -14.52
N MET A 111 6.01 7.18 -14.94
CA MET A 111 6.18 8.62 -15.12
C MET A 111 5.72 9.36 -13.86
N LEU A 112 6.68 9.92 -13.12
CA LEU A 112 6.39 10.70 -11.91
C LEU A 112 5.81 12.08 -12.25
N ALA A 113 4.84 12.50 -11.45
CA ALA A 113 4.26 13.84 -11.52
C ALA A 113 4.02 14.41 -10.11
N GLY A 114 4.08 15.73 -9.98
CA GLY A 114 3.80 16.40 -8.71
C GLY A 114 4.75 15.98 -7.59
N GLY A 115 4.19 15.65 -6.42
CA GLY A 115 4.93 15.25 -5.22
C GLY A 115 5.12 13.74 -5.06
N MET A 116 4.98 12.95 -6.14
CA MET A 116 5.21 11.51 -6.12
C MET A 116 6.69 11.19 -5.90
N GLU A 117 6.97 10.12 -5.16
CA GLU A 117 8.33 9.62 -4.93
C GLU A 117 8.40 8.14 -5.31
N LEU A 118 9.42 7.75 -6.06
CA LEU A 118 9.70 6.35 -6.38
C LEU A 118 11.13 6.05 -5.97
N ASP A 119 11.32 5.05 -5.10
CA ASP A 119 12.66 4.63 -4.70
C ASP A 119 13.27 3.61 -5.65
N GLN A 120 14.54 3.29 -5.40
CA GLN A 120 15.32 2.37 -6.24
C GLN A 120 14.82 0.92 -6.18
N GLU A 121 14.06 0.59 -5.14
CA GLU A 121 13.50 -0.74 -4.91
C GLU A 121 12.11 -0.88 -5.56
N GLY A 122 11.58 0.16 -6.19
CA GLY A 122 10.30 0.11 -6.89
C GLY A 122 9.11 0.52 -6.04
N TRP A 123 9.33 1.05 -4.83
CA TRP A 123 8.24 1.55 -4.00
C TRP A 123 7.89 2.98 -4.35
N LEU A 124 6.70 3.13 -4.92
CA LEU A 124 6.07 4.38 -5.26
C LEU A 124 5.21 4.88 -4.10
N LEU A 125 5.45 6.12 -3.68
CA LEU A 125 4.50 6.96 -2.98
C LEU A 125 3.68 7.71 -4.04
N PRO A 126 2.43 7.30 -4.32
CA PRO A 126 1.63 7.87 -5.41
C PRO A 126 1.05 9.25 -5.07
N THR A 127 1.20 9.70 -3.82
CA THR A 127 0.65 10.96 -3.32
C THR A 127 1.79 11.93 -2.98
N SER A 128 1.85 12.42 -1.74
CA SER A 128 2.95 13.23 -1.20
C SER A 128 3.12 12.82 0.27
N PRO A 129 4.33 12.90 0.84
CA PRO A 129 4.57 12.43 2.21
C PRO A 129 3.61 13.07 3.21
N GLY A 130 2.97 12.26 4.05
CA GLY A 130 2.04 12.70 5.09
C GLY A 130 0.76 13.40 4.60
N ALA A 131 0.37 13.20 3.33
CA ALA A 131 -0.80 13.87 2.76
C ALA A 131 -2.11 13.08 2.86
N THR A 132 -2.05 11.78 3.16
CA THR A 132 -3.22 10.89 3.17
C THR A 132 -3.74 10.72 4.58
N TYR A 133 -5.05 10.94 4.76
CA TYR A 133 -5.72 10.80 6.04
C TYR A 133 -6.93 9.89 5.92
N LEU A 134 -7.14 9.05 6.93
CA LEU A 134 -8.30 8.19 7.11
C LEU A 134 -9.15 8.76 8.24
N VAL A 135 -10.44 8.94 7.98
CA VAL A 135 -11.38 9.60 8.88
C VAL A 135 -12.36 8.57 9.43
N PHE A 136 -12.54 8.54 10.75
CA PHE A 136 -13.39 7.58 11.43
C PHE A 136 -14.38 8.25 12.37
N ALA A 137 -15.62 7.77 12.39
CA ALA A 137 -16.55 8.06 13.47
C ALA A 137 -16.24 7.16 14.67
N VAL A 138 -16.19 7.73 15.87
CA VAL A 138 -15.99 6.98 17.11
C VAL A 138 -17.36 6.67 17.70
N GLU A 139 -17.94 5.55 17.26
CA GLU A 139 -19.29 5.10 17.63
C GLU A 139 -19.22 3.69 18.24
N GLY A 140 -19.59 3.54 19.50
CA GLY A 140 -19.63 2.23 20.16
C GLY A 140 -18.24 1.66 20.48
N GLU A 141 -18.04 0.37 20.19
CA GLU A 141 -16.85 -0.38 20.61
C GLU A 141 -15.66 -0.26 19.63
N ALA A 142 -15.90 0.07 18.36
CA ALA A 142 -14.86 0.19 17.33
C ALA A 142 -15.11 1.40 16.42
N PRO A 143 -14.04 2.09 15.98
CA PRO A 143 -14.18 3.21 15.05
C PRO A 143 -14.73 2.75 13.69
N VAL A 144 -15.62 3.54 13.10
CA VAL A 144 -16.25 3.27 11.80
C VAL A 144 -15.61 4.14 10.73
N PHE A 145 -15.04 3.53 9.70
CA PHE A 145 -14.43 4.26 8.58
C PHE A 145 -15.48 5.10 7.84
N LEU A 146 -15.18 6.38 7.64
CA LEU A 146 -16.04 7.31 6.90
C LEU A 146 -15.51 7.55 5.50
N CYS A 147 -14.25 7.99 5.39
CA CYS A 147 -13.62 8.30 4.12
C CYS A 147 -12.10 8.43 4.26
N SER A 148 -11.41 8.45 3.11
CA SER A 148 -10.03 8.89 3.00
C SER A 148 -9.97 10.25 2.32
N VAL A 149 -9.08 11.13 2.76
CA VAL A 149 -8.88 12.46 2.19
C VAL A 149 -7.41 12.74 1.92
N LEU A 150 -7.15 13.53 0.88
CA LEU A 150 -5.81 14.04 0.54
C LEU A 150 -5.73 15.52 0.88
N ILE A 151 -4.84 15.87 1.83
CA ILE A 151 -4.64 17.25 2.30
C ILE A 151 -3.13 17.54 2.30
N ARG A 152 -2.69 18.60 1.63
CA ARG A 152 -1.25 18.89 1.39
C ARG A 152 -0.80 20.28 1.85
N ASP A 153 -1.74 21.20 2.01
CA ASP A 153 -1.52 22.65 2.11
C ASP A 153 -1.76 23.20 3.52
N CYS A 154 -2.17 22.36 4.45
CA CYS A 154 -2.37 22.72 5.85
C CYS A 154 -2.02 21.55 6.80
N ALA A 155 -1.74 21.89 8.06
CA ALA A 155 -1.40 20.92 9.09
C ALA A 155 -2.65 20.44 9.86
N PRO A 156 -2.63 19.20 10.39
CA PRO A 156 -3.64 18.73 11.35
C PRO A 156 -3.85 19.73 12.51
N GLY A 157 -5.07 19.81 13.02
CA GLY A 157 -5.47 20.76 14.07
C GLY A 157 -5.73 22.20 13.61
N SER A 158 -5.45 22.55 12.35
CA SER A 158 -5.73 23.89 11.82
C SER A 158 -7.18 24.04 11.34
N GLU A 159 -7.72 25.26 11.37
CA GLU A 159 -9.05 25.55 10.83
C GLU A 159 -9.18 25.22 9.33
N ALA A 160 -8.09 25.39 8.57
CA ALA A 160 -8.05 25.01 7.16
C ALA A 160 -8.22 23.49 7.00
N PHE A 161 -7.49 22.71 7.80
CA PHE A 161 -7.59 21.25 7.81
C PHE A 161 -9.00 20.78 8.19
N LEU A 162 -9.58 21.37 9.23
CA LEU A 162 -10.97 21.13 9.63
C LEU A 162 -11.96 21.48 8.50
N GLY A 163 -11.69 22.55 7.74
CA GLY A 163 -12.47 22.90 6.55
C GLY A 163 -12.49 21.81 5.48
N HIS A 164 -11.34 21.18 5.21
CA HIS A 164 -11.26 20.03 4.31
C HIS A 164 -12.05 18.84 4.83
N LEU A 165 -11.96 18.53 6.13
CA LEU A 165 -12.72 17.43 6.73
C LEU A 165 -14.23 17.65 6.62
N ARG A 166 -14.71 18.87 6.92
CA ARG A 166 -16.14 19.22 6.76
C ARG A 166 -16.60 19.00 5.32
N GLY A 167 -15.83 19.46 4.34
CA GLY A 167 -16.16 19.27 2.92
C GLY A 167 -16.15 17.81 2.46
N ALA A 168 -15.39 16.94 3.13
CA ALA A 168 -15.36 15.51 2.83
C ALA A 168 -16.48 14.71 3.53
N LEU A 169 -17.07 15.27 4.60
CA LEU A 169 -18.11 14.63 5.41
C LEU A 169 -19.52 15.15 5.11
N SER A 170 -19.65 16.26 4.37
CA SER A 170 -20.92 16.87 3.94
C SER A 170 -21.59 16.11 2.80
#